data_AF-A0A409YJJ6-F1
#
_entry.id   AF-A0A409YJJ6-F1
#
_cell.length_a   1.000
_cell.length_b   1.000
_cell.length_c   1.000
_cell.angle_alpha   90.00
_cell.angle_beta   90.00
_cell.angle_gamma   90.00
#
_symmetry.space_group_name_H-M   'P 1'
#
loop_
_entity.id
_entity.type
_entity.pdbx_description
1 polymer ?
#
loop_
_entity_poly.entity_id
_entity_poly.type
_entity_poly.pdbx_seq_one_letter_code
_entity_poly.pdbx_strand_id
1 'polypeptide(L)'
;MSSDTPSPSASVVSPSPNSTSPPQPKITFPVSPIPPNPLGEGRYIRTAAALVIGDEILNGKTHDKNSHCFAQYCFENGVDLKRIEVIADNEDEIIEASRRLVDRYDFVITSGGIGPTHDDITYESLGKAFGQKLVYHEETLRRLNEATKYRKWTGDQTAEQLTARNRMALFPENAEVIYVAEDIWVPVVRLAGKLCIFPGIPSLFTKMLHSLTPFIPLPPKNERPLRIQIFTDRPESMIAPYLTSLQKRLKPHDIQVGSYPILFKGVFVSLIGRDLQHKNKDDPNAEGRVWLAEVAQEVEREIGGRIVSDEEVAAQKSGTISLETSNSACKKIEPESVKPSGEAQASASEEGGKAKF
;
A
#
# COMPACT_ATOMS: atom_id res chain seq x y z
N MET A 1 75.23 -42.86 23.02
CA MET A 1 74.54 -43.80 22.11
C MET A 1 73.05 -43.65 22.36
N SER A 2 72.28 -43.57 21.27
CA SER A 2 70.80 -43.51 21.24
C SER A 2 70.23 -42.16 21.67
N SER A 3 69.28 -41.54 20.97
CA SER A 3 68.57 -41.89 19.73
C SER A 3 67.71 -40.70 19.37
N ASP A 4 67.79 -40.24 18.12
CA ASP A 4 66.84 -39.31 17.50
C ASP A 4 65.40 -39.87 17.63
N THR A 5 64.48 -39.03 18.09
CA THR A 5 63.04 -39.27 17.98
C THR A 5 62.37 -38.02 17.41
N PRO A 6 61.45 -38.15 16.43
CA PRO A 6 60.97 -37.04 15.62
C PRO A 6 59.78 -36.31 16.23
N SER A 7 59.60 -35.07 15.78
CA SER A 7 58.53 -34.13 16.14
C SER A 7 57.11 -34.65 15.88
N PRO A 8 56.12 -34.35 16.75
CA PRO A 8 54.72 -34.50 16.41
C PRO A 8 54.20 -33.24 15.69
N SER A 9 53.69 -33.45 14.48
CA SER A 9 53.01 -32.49 13.63
C SER A 9 51.83 -31.83 14.35
N ALA A 10 51.80 -30.49 14.35
CA ALA A 10 50.65 -29.71 14.76
C ALA A 10 49.46 -29.99 13.84
N SER A 11 48.41 -30.61 14.38
CA SER A 11 47.13 -30.79 13.70
C SER A 11 46.40 -29.44 13.68
N VAL A 12 46.35 -28.82 12.51
CA VAL A 12 45.53 -27.64 12.24
C VAL A 12 44.06 -28.08 12.30
N VAL A 13 43.40 -27.80 13.44
CA VAL A 13 41.96 -27.96 13.58
C VAL A 13 41.29 -26.95 12.64
N SER A 14 40.65 -27.47 11.60
CA SER A 14 39.84 -26.68 10.67
C SER A 14 38.60 -26.16 11.42
N PRO A 15 38.20 -24.89 11.26
CA PRO A 15 36.98 -24.38 11.88
C PRO A 15 35.77 -25.08 11.25
N SER A 16 34.96 -25.76 12.07
CA SER A 16 33.71 -26.38 11.64
C SER A 16 32.73 -25.30 11.17
N PRO A 17 32.20 -25.36 9.94
CA PRO A 17 31.20 -24.43 9.46
C PRO A 17 29.83 -24.99 9.85
N ASN A 18 29.43 -24.85 11.11
CA ASN A 18 28.04 -25.07 11.54
C ASN A 18 27.82 -24.46 12.93
N SER A 19 27.96 -23.13 13.02
CA SER A 19 27.30 -22.34 14.06
C SER A 19 25.91 -21.96 13.55
N THR A 20 25.02 -22.95 13.43
CA THR A 20 23.59 -22.68 13.36
C THR A 20 23.16 -22.25 14.75
N SER A 21 23.11 -20.93 14.96
CA SER A 21 22.46 -20.34 16.13
C SER A 21 21.08 -20.99 16.31
N PRO A 22 20.70 -21.39 17.53
CA PRO A 22 19.42 -22.04 17.77
C PRO A 22 18.25 -21.18 17.23
N PRO A 23 17.20 -21.80 16.67
CA PRO A 23 16.05 -21.06 16.19
C PRO A 23 15.48 -20.23 17.34
N GLN A 24 15.39 -18.92 17.11
CA GLN A 24 14.87 -17.98 18.10
C GLN A 24 13.42 -18.38 18.45
N PRO A 25 13.02 -18.31 19.73
CA PRO A 25 11.66 -18.66 20.11
C PRO A 25 10.66 -17.77 19.38
N LYS A 26 9.59 -18.37 18.85
CA LYS A 26 8.52 -17.64 18.19
C LYS A 26 7.75 -16.83 19.25
N ILE A 27 7.96 -15.51 19.26
CA ILE A 27 7.26 -14.61 20.17
C ILE A 27 5.84 -14.40 19.65
N THR A 28 4.86 -14.56 20.53
CA THR A 28 3.45 -14.26 20.25
C THR A 28 2.85 -13.40 21.36
N PHE A 29 1.79 -12.69 21.02
CA PHE A 29 1.08 -11.75 21.89
C PHE A 29 -0.43 -11.97 21.82
N PRO A 30 -1.20 -11.65 22.87
CA PRO A 30 -2.66 -11.73 22.79
C PRO A 30 -3.23 -10.70 21.80
N VAL A 31 -4.25 -11.11 21.05
CA VAL A 31 -5.05 -10.24 20.17
C VAL A 31 -6.08 -9.48 21.01
N SER A 32 -6.40 -8.24 20.63
CA SER A 32 -7.43 -7.45 21.30
C SER A 32 -8.81 -8.11 21.17
N PRO A 33 -9.70 -7.96 22.16
CA PRO A 33 -11.09 -8.41 22.01
C PRO A 33 -11.77 -7.63 20.89
N ILE A 34 -12.65 -8.30 20.14
CA ILE A 34 -13.44 -7.66 19.09
C ILE A 34 -14.52 -6.79 19.76
N PRO A 35 -14.54 -5.46 19.52
CA PRO A 35 -15.56 -4.60 20.10
C PRO A 35 -16.94 -4.87 19.48
N PRO A 36 -18.05 -4.58 20.19
CA PRO A 36 -19.36 -4.55 19.57
C PRO A 36 -19.38 -3.53 18.43
N ASN A 37 -20.29 -3.69 17.47
CA ASN A 37 -20.41 -2.76 16.34
C ASN A 37 -20.66 -1.33 16.87
N PRO A 38 -19.71 -0.38 16.71
CA PRO A 38 -19.88 0.99 17.21
C PRO A 38 -20.94 1.76 16.42
N LEU A 39 -21.24 1.30 15.20
CA LEU A 39 -22.36 1.78 14.41
C LEU A 39 -23.66 1.09 14.81
N GLY A 40 -23.72 0.16 15.76
CA GLY A 40 -24.95 -0.57 16.08
C GLY A 40 -25.38 -1.58 15.01
N GLU A 41 -26.30 -2.47 15.37
CA GLU A 41 -26.68 -3.61 14.53
C GLU A 41 -27.20 -3.21 13.15
N GLY A 42 -26.76 -3.92 12.11
CA GLY A 42 -27.17 -3.69 10.73
C GLY A 42 -26.60 -2.44 10.05
N ARG A 43 -25.79 -1.63 10.75
CA ARG A 43 -25.06 -0.49 10.16
C ARG A 43 -23.62 -0.86 9.88
N TYR A 44 -23.14 -0.48 8.70
CA TYR A 44 -21.82 -0.82 8.18
C TYR A 44 -21.11 0.43 7.66
N ILE A 45 -19.78 0.39 7.62
CA ILE A 45 -19.01 1.41 6.91
C ILE A 45 -19.34 1.35 5.41
N ARG A 46 -19.51 2.52 4.78
CA ARG A 46 -19.86 2.62 3.35
C ARG A 46 -18.78 3.29 2.54
N THR A 47 -18.09 4.27 3.12
CA THR A 47 -17.08 5.06 2.44
C THR A 47 -15.73 4.99 3.15
N ALA A 48 -14.67 5.01 2.35
CA ALA A 48 -13.31 5.06 2.87
C ALA A 48 -12.44 6.13 2.19
N ALA A 49 -11.39 6.53 2.89
CA ALA A 49 -10.29 7.31 2.33
C ALA A 49 -8.93 6.87 2.89
N ALA A 50 -7.87 7.10 2.12
CA ALA A 50 -6.49 6.86 2.53
C ALA A 50 -5.69 8.16 2.56
N LEU A 51 -4.88 8.32 3.59
CA LEU A 51 -3.87 9.36 3.73
C LEU A 51 -2.48 8.72 3.80
N VAL A 52 -1.75 8.75 2.69
CA VAL A 52 -0.37 8.27 2.63
C VAL A 52 0.56 9.42 2.96
N ILE A 53 1.46 9.19 3.91
CA ILE A 53 2.37 10.20 4.45
C ILE A 53 3.78 9.70 4.15
N GLY A 54 4.52 10.45 3.34
CA GLY A 54 5.89 10.08 2.97
C GLY A 54 6.43 10.88 1.79
N ASP A 55 7.47 11.68 2.02
CA ASP A 55 8.18 12.43 0.98
C ASP A 55 8.74 11.52 -0.12
N GLU A 56 9.14 10.29 0.22
CA GLU A 56 9.65 9.29 -0.72
C GLU A 56 8.61 8.79 -1.71
N ILE A 57 7.32 8.92 -1.37
CA ILE A 57 6.23 8.63 -2.29
C ILE A 57 6.07 9.81 -3.25
N LEU A 58 6.06 11.04 -2.73
CA LEU A 58 5.91 12.25 -3.54
C LEU A 58 7.07 12.47 -4.52
N ASN A 59 8.31 12.19 -4.09
CA ASN A 59 9.48 12.29 -4.95
C ASN A 59 9.71 11.07 -5.85
N GLY A 60 8.82 10.06 -5.78
CA GLY A 60 8.84 8.88 -6.64
C GLY A 60 9.95 7.86 -6.33
N LYS A 61 10.70 8.02 -5.25
CA LYS A 61 11.71 7.05 -4.80
C LYS A 61 11.09 5.70 -4.45
N THR A 62 9.90 5.71 -3.85
CA THR A 62 9.17 4.51 -3.45
C THR A 62 7.84 4.44 -4.18
N HIS A 63 7.56 3.29 -4.80
CA HIS A 63 6.26 3.03 -5.38
C HIS A 63 5.24 2.73 -4.28
N ASP A 64 4.17 3.52 -4.19
CA ASP A 64 3.08 3.30 -3.24
C ASP A 64 2.34 1.99 -3.55
N LYS A 65 2.54 1.00 -2.67
CA LYS A 65 1.82 -0.29 -2.70
C LYS A 65 0.66 -0.32 -1.71
N ASN A 66 0.65 0.57 -0.72
CA ASN A 66 -0.28 0.53 0.40
C ASN A 66 -1.64 1.07 -0.04
N SER A 67 -1.66 2.15 -0.81
CA SER A 67 -2.89 2.65 -1.45
C SER A 67 -3.54 1.62 -2.36
N HIS A 68 -2.73 0.91 -3.14
CA HIS A 68 -3.23 -0.15 -4.02
C HIS A 68 -3.86 -1.29 -3.21
N CYS A 69 -3.15 -1.79 -2.20
CA CYS A 69 -3.65 -2.82 -1.28
C CYS A 69 -4.95 -2.37 -0.60
N PHE A 70 -5.02 -1.12 -0.14
CA PHE A 70 -6.23 -0.58 0.49
C PHE A 70 -7.40 -0.45 -0.49
N ALA A 71 -7.15 -0.06 -1.74
CA ALA A 71 -8.16 0.00 -2.79
C ALA A 71 -8.74 -1.38 -3.09
N GLN A 72 -7.89 -2.42 -3.17
CA GLN A 72 -8.33 -3.80 -3.32
C GLN A 72 -9.15 -4.24 -2.12
N TYR A 73 -8.65 -4.01 -0.90
CA TYR A 73 -9.35 -4.33 0.35
C TYR A 73 -10.74 -3.71 0.41
N CYS A 74 -10.86 -2.41 0.07
CA CYS A 74 -12.14 -1.70 0.08
C CYS A 74 -13.12 -2.33 -0.93
N PHE A 75 -12.66 -2.56 -2.16
CA PHE A 75 -13.47 -3.20 -3.21
C PHE A 75 -13.97 -4.58 -2.78
N GLU A 76 -13.08 -5.44 -2.29
CA GLU A 76 -13.38 -6.81 -1.82
C GLU A 76 -14.32 -6.85 -0.63
N ASN A 77 -14.44 -5.77 0.13
CA ASN A 77 -15.33 -5.67 1.28
C ASN A 77 -16.54 -4.76 1.05
N GLY A 78 -16.77 -4.30 -0.19
CA GLY A 78 -17.93 -3.48 -0.54
C GLY A 78 -17.93 -2.07 0.08
N VAL A 79 -16.73 -1.56 0.38
CA VAL A 79 -16.52 -0.20 0.86
C VAL A 79 -16.07 0.66 -0.33
N ASP A 80 -16.75 1.79 -0.53
CA ASP A 80 -16.39 2.72 -1.59
C ASP A 80 -15.16 3.54 -1.18
N LEU A 81 -14.00 3.23 -1.74
CA LEU A 81 -12.84 4.10 -1.61
C LEU A 81 -13.06 5.38 -2.43
N LYS A 82 -13.33 6.49 -1.74
CA LYS A 82 -13.66 7.77 -2.37
C LYS A 82 -12.45 8.64 -2.63
N ARG A 83 -11.36 8.44 -1.89
CA ARG A 83 -10.16 9.27 -2.01
C ARG A 83 -8.90 8.58 -1.52
N ILE A 84 -7.80 8.88 -2.19
CA ILE A 84 -6.44 8.63 -1.73
C ILE A 84 -5.70 9.96 -1.84
N GLU A 85 -5.08 10.41 -0.75
CA GLU A 85 -4.22 11.59 -0.73
C GLU A 85 -2.81 11.15 -0.32
N VAL A 86 -1.81 11.62 -1.06
CA VAL A 86 -0.40 11.46 -0.71
C VAL A 86 0.11 12.84 -0.33
N ILE A 87 0.68 12.96 0.86
CA ILE A 87 1.20 14.22 1.41
C ILE A 87 2.62 14.04 1.94
N ALA A 88 3.29 15.18 2.12
CA ALA A 88 4.63 15.25 2.68
C ALA A 88 4.62 14.90 4.18
N ASP A 89 5.79 14.60 4.73
CA ASP A 89 6.02 14.51 6.18
C ASP A 89 6.00 15.91 6.82
N ASN A 90 4.86 16.58 6.71
CA ASN A 90 4.62 17.93 7.18
C ASN A 90 3.41 17.96 8.13
N GLU A 91 3.61 18.58 9.30
CA GLU A 91 2.59 18.62 10.35
C GLU A 91 1.29 19.30 9.93
N ASP A 92 1.36 20.46 9.28
CA ASP A 92 0.17 21.22 8.88
C ASP A 92 -0.65 20.46 7.83
N GLU A 93 0.03 19.82 6.87
CA GLU A 93 -0.60 18.97 5.86
C GLU A 93 -1.29 17.75 6.49
N ILE A 94 -0.62 17.07 7.43
CA ILE A 94 -1.20 15.91 8.14
C ILE A 94 -2.42 16.36 8.95
N ILE A 95 -2.34 17.49 9.65
CA ILE A 95 -3.45 18.02 10.45
C ILE A 95 -4.65 18.38 9.58
N GLU A 96 -4.44 19.11 8.48
CA GLU A 96 -5.52 19.51 7.56
C GLU A 96 -6.20 18.28 6.95
N ALA A 97 -5.41 17.42 6.33
CA ALA A 97 -5.94 16.30 5.57
C ALA A 97 -6.65 15.30 6.48
N SER A 98 -6.05 14.95 7.63
CA SER A 98 -6.65 13.98 8.56
C SER A 98 -8.02 14.45 9.08
N ARG A 99 -8.15 15.72 9.47
CA ARG A 99 -9.43 16.29 9.92
C ARG A 99 -10.47 16.26 8.80
N ARG A 100 -10.10 16.72 7.61
CA ARG A 100 -11.01 16.79 6.46
C ARG A 100 -11.48 15.41 6.00
N LEU A 101 -10.61 14.40 6.02
CA LEU A 101 -10.97 13.04 5.64
C LEU A 101 -11.88 12.37 6.70
N VAL A 102 -11.57 12.54 8.00
CA VAL A 102 -12.38 11.97 9.10
C VAL A 102 -13.79 12.56 9.17
N ASP A 103 -13.94 13.85 8.84
CA ASP A 103 -15.24 14.51 8.74
C ASP A 103 -16.11 13.92 7.62
N ARG A 104 -15.50 13.57 6.48
CA ARG A 104 -16.22 13.21 5.26
C ARG A 104 -16.49 11.72 5.07
N TYR A 105 -15.71 10.85 5.69
CA TYR A 105 -15.72 9.41 5.40
C TYR A 105 -15.92 8.54 6.65
N ASP A 106 -16.40 7.32 6.46
CA ASP A 106 -16.71 6.39 7.57
C ASP A 106 -15.46 5.69 8.10
N PHE A 107 -14.51 5.41 7.21
CA PHE A 107 -13.28 4.70 7.51
C PHE A 107 -12.08 5.38 6.84
N VAL A 108 -11.16 5.90 7.65
CA VAL A 108 -9.95 6.55 7.13
C VAL A 108 -8.74 5.77 7.59
N ILE A 109 -7.79 5.52 6.69
CA ILE A 109 -6.50 4.96 7.06
C ILE A 109 -5.40 5.98 6.85
N THR A 110 -4.35 5.90 7.67
CA THR A 110 -3.06 6.48 7.33
C THR A 110 -2.04 5.39 7.04
N SER A 111 -1.00 5.71 6.27
CA SER A 111 0.17 4.85 6.11
C SER A 111 1.43 5.70 6.07
N GLY A 112 2.39 5.40 6.96
CA GLY A 112 3.68 6.09 7.03
C GLY A 112 3.86 6.98 8.26
N GLY A 113 5.10 7.41 8.50
CA GLY A 113 5.48 8.37 9.54
C GLY A 113 5.29 7.92 11.00
N ILE A 114 5.37 6.61 11.30
CA ILE A 114 5.21 6.07 12.68
C ILE A 114 6.44 5.34 13.23
N GLY A 115 7.57 5.43 12.53
CA GLY A 115 8.82 4.82 12.93
C GLY A 115 9.62 5.65 13.96
N PRO A 116 10.92 5.31 14.11
CA PRO A 116 11.80 5.90 15.08
C PRO A 116 12.70 7.02 14.51
N THR A 117 12.43 7.58 13.32
CA THR A 117 13.21 8.69 12.72
C THR A 117 12.50 10.04 12.76
N HIS A 118 13.24 11.14 12.63
CA HIS A 118 12.77 12.50 12.97
C HIS A 118 11.64 13.01 12.08
N ASP A 119 11.54 12.44 10.88
CA ASP A 119 10.48 12.58 9.88
C ASP A 119 9.21 11.77 10.23
N ASP A 120 9.29 10.79 11.14
CA ASP A 120 8.12 10.03 11.61
C ASP A 120 7.27 10.84 12.61
N ILE A 121 6.48 11.78 12.09
CA ILE A 121 5.69 12.75 12.86
C ILE A 121 4.18 12.47 12.86
N THR A 122 3.71 11.33 12.34
CA THR A 122 2.28 11.04 12.18
C THR A 122 1.53 11.05 13.50
N TYR A 123 2.03 10.37 14.55
CA TYR A 123 1.33 10.37 15.85
C TYR A 123 1.28 11.75 16.51
N GLU A 124 2.36 12.52 16.43
CA GLU A 124 2.43 13.89 16.99
C GLU A 124 1.44 14.81 16.27
N SER A 125 1.48 14.80 14.94
CA SER A 125 0.61 15.63 14.10
C SER A 125 -0.87 15.27 14.33
N LEU A 126 -1.20 13.99 14.43
CA LEU A 126 -2.57 13.55 14.71
C LEU A 126 -2.99 13.86 16.16
N GLY A 127 -2.08 13.81 17.13
CA GLY A 127 -2.32 14.31 18.48
C GLY A 127 -2.78 15.77 18.46
N LYS A 128 -2.04 16.64 17.75
CA LYS A 128 -2.40 18.05 17.55
C LYS A 128 -3.72 18.20 16.77
N ALA A 129 -3.92 17.40 15.72
CA ALA A 129 -5.14 17.42 14.91
C ALA A 129 -6.40 17.15 15.76
N PHE A 130 -6.34 16.24 16.72
CA PHE A 130 -7.49 15.88 17.55
C PHE A 130 -7.44 16.45 18.97
N GLY A 131 -6.55 17.41 19.24
CA GLY A 131 -6.47 18.11 20.52
C GLY A 131 -6.05 17.22 21.70
N GLN A 132 -5.19 16.23 21.43
CA GLN A 132 -4.73 15.25 22.41
C GLN A 132 -3.23 15.38 22.65
N LYS A 133 -2.82 15.34 23.91
CA LYS A 133 -1.42 15.14 24.26
C LYS A 133 -0.99 13.71 23.94
N LEU A 134 0.31 13.53 23.79
CA LEU A 134 0.95 12.24 23.58
C LEU A 134 1.34 11.60 24.92
N VAL A 135 1.11 10.30 25.05
CA VAL A 135 1.46 9.48 26.23
C VAL A 135 2.01 8.12 25.80
N TYR A 136 2.89 7.55 26.61
CA TYR A 136 3.39 6.21 26.34
C TYR A 136 2.30 5.17 26.60
N HIS A 137 2.12 4.27 25.65
CA HIS A 137 1.25 3.12 25.80
C HIS A 137 2.05 1.92 26.34
N GLU A 138 1.88 1.63 27.63
CA GLU A 138 2.67 0.64 28.38
C GLU A 138 2.68 -0.76 27.74
N GLU A 139 1.53 -1.27 27.28
CA GLU A 139 1.49 -2.59 26.65
C GLU A 139 2.23 -2.60 25.30
N THR A 140 2.21 -1.49 24.54
CA THR A 140 2.98 -1.42 23.29
C THR A 140 4.48 -1.37 23.59
N LEU A 141 4.90 -0.62 24.61
CA LEU A 141 6.29 -0.62 25.06
C LEU A 141 6.73 -2.02 25.49
N ARG A 142 5.91 -2.74 26.26
CA ARG A 142 6.17 -4.12 26.69
C ARG A 142 6.37 -5.04 25.47
N ARG A 143 5.44 -5.01 24.50
CA ARG A 143 5.54 -5.83 23.28
C ARG A 143 6.74 -5.44 22.41
N LEU A 144 7.03 -4.15 22.30
CA LEU A 144 8.18 -3.63 21.56
C LEU A 144 9.51 -4.09 22.20
N ASN A 145 9.62 -4.06 23.54
CA ASN A 145 10.76 -4.61 24.28
C ASN A 145 10.89 -6.12 24.06
N GLU A 146 9.77 -6.83 24.15
CA GLU A 146 9.77 -8.27 23.96
C GLU A 146 10.15 -8.68 22.54
N ALA A 147 9.59 -8.03 21.52
CA ALA A 147 9.85 -8.32 20.10
C ALA A 147 11.29 -8.04 19.67
N THR A 148 12.03 -7.20 20.41
CA THR A 148 13.43 -6.88 20.12
C THR A 148 14.42 -7.52 21.08
N LYS A 149 13.98 -8.24 22.11
CA LYS A 149 14.86 -8.75 23.18
C LYS A 149 16.01 -9.63 22.69
N TYR A 150 15.80 -10.39 21.61
CA TYR A 150 16.81 -11.29 21.03
C TYR A 150 17.62 -10.67 19.89
N ARG A 151 17.43 -9.39 19.60
CA ARG A 151 18.21 -8.72 18.55
C ARG A 151 19.59 -8.36 19.08
N LYS A 152 20.61 -8.63 18.28
CA LYS A 152 22.03 -8.50 18.67
C LYS A 152 22.38 -7.09 19.19
N TRP A 153 21.70 -6.05 18.70
CA TRP A 153 21.99 -4.66 19.04
C TRP A 153 21.22 -4.13 20.26
N THR A 154 20.30 -4.89 20.85
CA THR A 154 19.43 -4.39 21.93
C THR A 154 20.21 -4.11 23.21
N GLY A 155 21.37 -4.74 23.41
CA GLY A 155 22.26 -4.49 24.57
C GLY A 155 23.15 -3.25 24.45
N ASP A 156 23.29 -2.68 23.25
CA ASP A 156 24.29 -1.64 22.94
C ASP A 156 23.67 -0.26 22.64
N GLN A 157 22.40 -0.05 23.00
CA GLN A 157 21.68 1.18 22.65
C GLN A 157 22.03 2.34 23.59
N THR A 158 22.27 3.54 23.04
CA THR A 158 22.38 4.77 23.84
C THR A 158 21.00 5.20 24.37
N ALA A 159 21.00 6.13 25.34
CA ALA A 159 19.75 6.68 25.89
C ALA A 159 18.90 7.38 24.82
N GLU A 160 19.53 8.07 23.87
CA GLU A 160 18.87 8.73 22.74
C GLU A 160 18.26 7.72 21.78
N GLN A 161 18.99 6.63 21.47
CA GLN A 161 18.48 5.55 20.62
C GLN A 161 17.29 4.83 21.28
N LEU A 162 17.33 4.62 22.59
CA LEU A 162 16.21 4.04 23.33
C LEU A 162 15.00 4.98 23.33
N THR A 163 15.21 6.27 23.50
CA THR A 163 14.14 7.30 23.44
C THR A 163 13.51 7.33 22.05
N ALA A 164 14.34 7.39 21.00
CA ALA A 164 13.89 7.36 19.60
C ALA A 164 13.17 6.05 19.24
N ARG A 165 13.51 4.94 19.88
CA ARG A 165 12.80 3.68 19.71
C ARG A 165 11.45 3.67 20.42
N ASN A 166 11.41 4.13 21.67
CA ASN A 166 10.24 4.07 22.53
C ASN A 166 9.11 4.98 22.04
N ARG A 167 9.41 6.07 21.32
CA ARG A 167 8.37 6.94 20.73
C ARG A 167 7.44 6.25 19.74
N MET A 168 7.80 5.09 19.19
CA MET A 168 6.88 4.27 18.39
C MET A 168 5.68 3.74 19.21
N ALA A 169 5.74 3.85 20.54
CA ALA A 169 4.65 3.56 21.47
C ALA A 169 4.07 4.82 22.13
N LEU A 170 4.43 6.01 21.64
CA LEU A 170 3.93 7.29 22.13
C LEU A 170 2.72 7.69 21.29
N PHE A 171 1.52 7.60 21.87
CA PHE A 171 0.24 7.74 21.16
C PHE A 171 -0.60 8.88 21.73
N PRO A 172 -1.58 9.41 20.97
CA PRO A 172 -2.58 10.32 21.52
C PRO A 172 -3.31 9.68 22.72
N GLU A 173 -3.49 10.43 23.81
CA GLU A 173 -3.95 9.92 25.11
C GLU A 173 -5.25 9.09 25.07
N ASN A 174 -6.21 9.48 24.22
CA ASN A 174 -7.51 8.81 24.11
C ASN A 174 -7.60 7.92 22.87
N ALA A 175 -6.45 7.53 22.30
CA ALA A 175 -6.42 6.62 21.18
C ALA A 175 -6.85 5.21 21.59
N GLU A 176 -7.62 4.56 20.75
CA GLU A 176 -7.90 3.14 20.90
C GLU A 176 -6.75 2.33 20.28
N VAL A 177 -6.20 1.39 21.05
CA VAL A 177 -5.06 0.58 20.62
C VAL A 177 -5.50 -0.84 20.36
N ILE A 178 -5.45 -1.26 19.10
CA ILE A 178 -5.99 -2.54 18.63
C ILE A 178 -4.85 -3.45 18.17
N TYR A 179 -4.63 -4.55 18.89
CA TYR A 179 -3.69 -5.58 18.46
C TYR A 179 -4.42 -6.60 17.61
N VAL A 180 -4.12 -6.61 16.31
CA VAL A 180 -4.89 -7.36 15.30
C VAL A 180 -4.35 -8.76 15.02
N ALA A 181 -3.12 -9.08 15.45
CA ALA A 181 -2.47 -10.37 15.20
C ALA A 181 -1.52 -10.77 16.33
N GLU A 182 -1.32 -12.08 16.51
CA GLU A 182 -0.49 -12.61 17.60
C GLU A 182 1.00 -12.42 17.37
N ASP A 183 1.46 -12.43 16.13
CA ASP A 183 2.87 -12.38 15.76
C ASP A 183 3.35 -10.98 15.34
N ILE A 184 2.56 -9.95 15.68
CA ILE A 184 2.86 -8.54 15.42
C ILE A 184 2.78 -7.77 16.74
N TRP A 185 3.86 -7.05 17.08
CA TRP A 185 3.87 -6.19 18.26
C TRP A 185 3.21 -4.83 18.02
N VAL A 186 3.22 -4.37 16.76
CA VAL A 186 2.67 -3.08 16.32
C VAL A 186 1.14 -3.11 16.34
N PRO A 187 0.46 -2.21 17.06
CA PRO A 187 -0.99 -2.11 17.03
C PRO A 187 -1.47 -1.28 15.84
N VAL A 188 -2.75 -1.43 15.50
CA VAL A 188 -3.51 -0.36 14.80
C VAL A 188 -3.96 0.63 15.87
N VAL A 189 -3.57 1.89 15.72
CA VAL A 189 -4.03 2.97 16.61
C VAL A 189 -5.21 3.67 15.94
N ARG A 190 -6.35 3.75 16.64
CA ARG A 190 -7.59 4.32 16.12
C ARG A 190 -7.96 5.61 16.85
N LEU A 191 -8.20 6.68 16.08
CA LEU A 191 -8.65 7.99 16.56
C LEU A 191 -10.05 8.30 16.02
N ALA A 192 -10.80 9.10 16.79
CA ALA A 192 -12.15 9.57 16.42
C ALA A 192 -13.12 8.44 16.00
N GLY A 193 -12.87 7.20 16.44
CA GLY A 193 -13.65 6.01 16.07
C GLY A 193 -13.53 5.56 14.60
N LYS A 194 -12.79 6.28 13.75
CA LYS A 194 -12.79 6.10 12.28
C LYS A 194 -11.40 6.09 11.63
N LEU A 195 -10.43 6.80 12.21
CA LEU A 195 -9.09 6.97 11.65
C LEU A 195 -8.15 5.89 12.19
N CYS A 196 -7.77 4.93 11.36
CA CYS A 196 -6.84 3.85 11.72
C CYS A 196 -5.44 4.15 11.17
N ILE A 197 -4.45 4.18 12.05
CA ILE A 197 -3.07 4.53 11.73
C ILE A 197 -2.28 3.25 11.48
N PHE A 198 -1.59 3.16 10.34
CA PHE A 198 -0.79 2.01 9.94
C PHE A 198 0.68 2.36 9.62
N PRO A 199 1.59 1.38 9.72
CA PRO A 199 2.96 1.54 9.23
C PRO A 199 3.05 1.73 7.72
N GLY A 200 4.15 2.33 7.27
CA GLY A 200 4.48 2.47 5.84
C GLY A 200 5.02 1.19 5.19
N ILE A 201 5.50 0.21 5.99
CA ILE A 201 6.11 -1.03 5.46
C ILE A 201 5.02 -1.89 4.79
N PRO A 202 5.10 -2.18 3.47
CA PRO A 202 3.96 -2.75 2.75
C PRO A 202 3.48 -4.13 3.23
N SER A 203 4.41 -5.03 3.55
CA SER A 203 4.07 -6.37 4.06
C SER A 203 3.37 -6.30 5.42
N LEU A 204 3.81 -5.38 6.27
CA LEU A 204 3.22 -5.17 7.59
C LEU A 204 1.86 -4.47 7.48
N PHE A 205 1.75 -3.43 6.66
CA PHE A 205 0.50 -2.74 6.35
C PHE A 205 -0.57 -3.73 5.87
N THR A 206 -0.25 -4.51 4.83
CA THR A 206 -1.16 -5.49 4.23
C THR A 206 -1.66 -6.48 5.28
N LYS A 207 -0.74 -7.07 6.06
CA LYS A 207 -1.08 -8.04 7.10
C LYS A 207 -1.98 -7.42 8.16
N MET A 208 -1.63 -6.24 8.66
CA MET A 208 -2.42 -5.55 9.69
C MET A 208 -3.82 -5.17 9.17
N LEU A 209 -3.92 -4.69 7.93
CA LEU A 209 -5.20 -4.32 7.32
C LEU A 209 -6.15 -5.51 7.22
N HIS A 210 -5.68 -6.64 6.68
CA HIS A 210 -6.50 -7.85 6.60
C HIS A 210 -6.86 -8.40 7.99
N SER A 211 -5.91 -8.38 8.94
CA SER A 211 -6.15 -8.77 10.33
C SER A 211 -7.12 -7.84 11.08
N LEU A 212 -7.29 -6.60 10.63
CA LEU A 212 -8.23 -5.64 11.22
C LEU A 212 -9.70 -5.91 10.84
N THR A 213 -9.95 -6.71 9.79
CA THR A 213 -11.30 -7.01 9.27
C THR A 213 -12.34 -7.36 10.35
N PRO A 214 -12.04 -8.20 11.37
CA PRO A 214 -13.02 -8.53 12.42
C PRO A 214 -13.40 -7.35 13.33
N PHE A 215 -12.56 -6.30 13.38
CA PHE A 215 -12.71 -5.12 14.25
C PHE A 215 -13.46 -3.97 13.57
N ILE A 216 -13.86 -4.15 12.31
CA ILE A 216 -14.54 -3.14 11.50
C ILE A 216 -15.91 -3.66 11.08
N PRO A 217 -16.99 -2.88 11.21
CA PRO A 217 -18.31 -3.27 10.76
C PRO A 217 -18.42 -3.15 9.24
N LEU A 218 -17.86 -4.11 8.51
CA LEU A 218 -17.85 -4.15 7.05
C LEU A 218 -19.17 -4.67 6.47
N PRO A 219 -19.55 -4.22 5.26
CA PRO A 219 -20.70 -4.74 4.55
C PRO A 219 -20.71 -6.28 4.45
N PRO A 220 -21.91 -6.89 4.56
CA PRO A 220 -22.06 -8.34 4.46
C PRO A 220 -21.75 -8.82 3.04
N LYS A 221 -21.43 -10.10 2.89
CA LYS A 221 -20.92 -10.67 1.62
C LYS A 221 -21.84 -10.45 0.42
N ASN A 222 -23.15 -10.46 0.63
CA ASN A 222 -24.17 -10.23 -0.39
C ASN A 222 -24.24 -8.78 -0.90
N GLU A 223 -23.65 -7.82 -0.18
CA GLU A 223 -23.60 -6.41 -0.59
C GLU A 223 -22.27 -6.04 -1.27
N ARG A 224 -21.32 -6.97 -1.36
CA ARG A 224 -20.00 -6.72 -1.94
C ARG A 224 -20.06 -6.77 -3.47
N PRO A 225 -19.33 -5.88 -4.17
CA PRO A 225 -19.28 -5.92 -5.61
C PRO A 225 -18.52 -7.15 -6.11
N LEU A 226 -18.95 -7.64 -7.25
CA LEU A 226 -18.26 -8.64 -8.05
C LEU A 226 -17.54 -7.94 -9.19
N ARG A 227 -16.41 -8.52 -9.59
CA ARG A 227 -15.67 -8.13 -10.79
C ARG A 227 -15.50 -9.36 -11.66
N ILE A 228 -15.94 -9.28 -12.91
CA ILE A 228 -15.65 -10.29 -13.92
C ILE A 228 -14.83 -9.62 -15.01
N GLN A 229 -13.76 -10.29 -15.43
CA GLN A 229 -12.87 -9.82 -16.49
C GLN A 229 -12.98 -10.74 -17.70
N ILE A 230 -13.08 -10.14 -18.87
CA ILE A 230 -13.16 -10.82 -20.16
C ILE A 230 -12.02 -10.29 -21.02
N PHE A 231 -11.22 -11.18 -21.60
CA PHE A 231 -10.14 -10.81 -22.51
C PHE A 231 -10.54 -11.05 -23.96
N THR A 232 -10.19 -10.13 -24.85
CA THR A 232 -10.30 -10.30 -26.31
C THR A 232 -9.03 -9.83 -27.00
N ASP A 233 -8.67 -10.48 -28.10
CA ASP A 233 -7.59 -10.07 -29.00
C ASP A 233 -8.04 -8.98 -29.98
N ARG A 234 -9.35 -8.68 -30.03
CA ARG A 234 -9.90 -7.63 -30.89
C ARG A 234 -9.43 -6.25 -30.44
N PRO A 235 -9.14 -5.34 -31.40
CA PRO A 235 -8.88 -3.93 -31.10
C PRO A 235 -10.03 -3.28 -30.34
N GLU A 236 -9.70 -2.38 -29.41
CA GLU A 236 -10.70 -1.65 -28.60
C GLU A 236 -11.73 -0.92 -29.46
N SER A 237 -11.29 -0.31 -30.56
CA SER A 237 -12.16 0.40 -31.50
C SER A 237 -13.26 -0.48 -32.11
N MET A 238 -13.03 -1.78 -32.25
CA MET A 238 -14.04 -2.72 -32.78
C MET A 238 -15.12 -3.05 -31.76
N ILE A 239 -14.78 -3.08 -30.46
CA ILE A 239 -15.70 -3.48 -29.39
C ILE A 239 -16.37 -2.26 -28.73
N ALA A 240 -15.79 -1.06 -28.85
CA ALA A 240 -16.27 0.15 -28.19
C ALA A 240 -17.76 0.51 -28.45
N PRO A 241 -18.33 0.36 -29.67
CA PRO A 241 -19.75 0.62 -29.91
C PRO A 241 -20.67 -0.33 -29.12
N TYR A 242 -20.28 -1.61 -29.04
CA TYR A 242 -21.00 -2.62 -28.24
C TYR A 242 -20.91 -2.27 -26.76
N LEU A 243 -19.70 -1.99 -26.23
CA LEU A 243 -19.51 -1.63 -24.82
C LEU A 243 -20.28 -0.36 -24.43
N THR A 244 -20.37 0.62 -25.32
CA THR A 244 -21.18 1.84 -25.10
C THR A 244 -22.67 1.51 -24.95
N SER A 245 -23.19 0.63 -25.81
CA SER A 245 -24.60 0.19 -25.77
C SER A 245 -24.87 -0.66 -24.53
N LEU A 246 -23.92 -1.55 -24.18
CA LEU A 246 -23.95 -2.37 -22.98
C LEU A 246 -23.98 -1.51 -21.71
N GLN A 247 -23.10 -0.51 -21.58
CA GLN A 247 -23.08 0.38 -20.43
C GLN A 247 -24.39 1.15 -20.26
N LYS A 248 -25.01 1.60 -21.36
CA LYS A 248 -26.33 2.28 -21.29
C LYS A 248 -27.41 1.36 -20.74
N ARG A 249 -27.43 0.09 -21.17
CA ARG A 249 -28.38 -0.93 -20.69
C ARG A 249 -28.13 -1.32 -19.23
N LEU A 250 -26.88 -1.38 -18.81
CA LEU A 250 -26.49 -1.85 -17.48
C LEU A 250 -26.45 -0.78 -16.39
N LYS A 251 -26.42 0.51 -16.78
CA LYS A 251 -26.39 1.65 -15.85
C LYS A 251 -27.58 1.66 -14.85
N PRO A 252 -28.83 1.39 -15.24
CA PRO A 252 -29.96 1.30 -14.29
C PRO A 252 -29.81 0.21 -13.22
N HIS A 253 -28.95 -0.78 -13.46
CA HIS A 253 -28.69 -1.90 -12.56
C HIS A 253 -27.42 -1.73 -11.71
N ASP A 254 -26.81 -0.53 -11.70
CA ASP A 254 -25.56 -0.24 -10.98
C ASP A 254 -24.39 -1.16 -11.42
N ILE A 255 -24.39 -1.57 -12.70
CA ILE A 255 -23.31 -2.35 -13.31
C ILE A 255 -22.48 -1.44 -14.22
N GLN A 256 -21.18 -1.40 -13.94
CA GLN A 256 -20.17 -0.66 -14.68
C GLN A 256 -19.44 -1.57 -15.66
N VAL A 257 -19.16 -1.03 -16.85
CA VAL A 257 -18.42 -1.65 -17.93
C VAL A 257 -17.20 -0.78 -18.21
N GLY A 258 -16.01 -1.36 -18.12
CA GLY A 258 -14.75 -0.70 -18.48
C GLY A 258 -13.97 -1.51 -19.51
N SER A 259 -13.20 -0.84 -20.36
CA SER A 259 -12.20 -1.44 -21.24
C SER A 259 -10.80 -0.98 -20.86
N TYR A 260 -9.85 -1.90 -20.88
CA TYR A 260 -8.46 -1.69 -20.48
C TYR A 260 -7.55 -2.34 -21.53
N PRO A 261 -7.10 -1.60 -22.55
CA PRO A 261 -6.22 -2.13 -23.58
C PRO A 261 -4.85 -2.51 -23.00
N ILE A 262 -4.28 -3.58 -23.53
CA ILE A 262 -2.88 -3.96 -23.33
C ILE A 262 -2.18 -3.85 -24.67
N LEU A 263 -1.17 -2.99 -24.70
CA LEU A 263 -0.41 -2.69 -25.89
C LEU A 263 0.06 -3.99 -26.59
N PHE A 264 -0.28 -4.10 -27.88
CA PHE A 264 0.02 -5.25 -28.76
C PHE A 264 -0.51 -6.63 -28.32
N LYS A 265 -1.36 -6.74 -27.28
CA LYS A 265 -1.91 -8.03 -26.83
C LYS A 265 -3.42 -8.15 -26.99
N GLY A 266 -4.18 -7.10 -26.70
CA GLY A 266 -5.64 -7.16 -26.72
C GLY A 266 -6.26 -6.21 -25.70
N VAL A 267 -7.49 -6.49 -25.28
CA VAL A 267 -8.26 -5.65 -24.37
C VAL A 267 -8.89 -6.49 -23.26
N PHE A 268 -8.74 -6.03 -22.02
CA PHE A 268 -9.56 -6.51 -20.91
C PHE A 268 -10.83 -5.68 -20.80
N VAL A 269 -11.98 -6.33 -20.87
CA VAL A 269 -13.28 -5.77 -20.50
C VAL A 269 -13.58 -6.17 -19.06
N SER A 270 -13.88 -5.21 -18.20
CA SER A 270 -14.25 -5.44 -16.80
C SER A 270 -15.71 -5.08 -16.58
N LEU A 271 -16.45 -6.04 -16.02
CA LEU A 271 -17.79 -5.83 -15.51
C LEU A 271 -17.72 -5.76 -13.99
N ILE A 272 -18.25 -4.68 -13.42
CA ILE A 272 -18.28 -4.45 -11.98
C ILE A 272 -19.71 -4.19 -11.55
N GLY A 273 -20.22 -4.92 -10.58
CA GLY A 273 -21.58 -4.73 -10.08
C GLY A 273 -21.94 -5.74 -9.00
N ARG A 274 -23.22 -5.82 -8.64
CA ARG A 274 -23.72 -6.78 -7.65
C ARG A 274 -24.68 -7.76 -8.33
N ASP A 275 -24.66 -9.03 -7.91
CA ASP A 275 -25.72 -9.97 -8.29
C ASP A 275 -26.98 -9.60 -7.50
N LEU A 276 -27.84 -8.76 -8.10
CA LEU A 276 -29.02 -8.24 -7.43
C LEU A 276 -30.17 -9.26 -7.48
N GLN A 277 -30.60 -9.75 -6.32
CA GLN A 277 -32.01 -10.14 -6.16
C GLN A 277 -32.83 -8.87 -6.02
N HIS A 278 -33.57 -8.47 -7.06
CA HIS A 278 -34.61 -7.48 -6.87
C HIS A 278 -35.77 -8.13 -6.11
N LYS A 279 -35.94 -7.77 -4.83
CA LYS A 279 -37.21 -7.97 -4.11
C LYS A 279 -37.98 -6.67 -4.20
N ASN A 280 -38.75 -6.48 -5.27
CA ASN A 280 -39.89 -5.58 -5.22
C ASN A 280 -41.14 -6.45 -5.04
N LYS A 281 -41.76 -6.39 -3.87
CA LYS A 281 -43.03 -7.08 -3.61
C LYS A 281 -44.24 -6.35 -4.22
N ASP A 282 -44.06 -5.09 -4.62
CA ASP A 282 -45.16 -4.18 -4.94
C ASP A 282 -45.20 -3.71 -6.41
N ASP A 283 -44.32 -4.23 -7.28
CA ASP A 283 -44.35 -3.93 -8.73
C ASP A 283 -44.07 -5.18 -9.60
N PRO A 284 -45.10 -5.80 -10.20
CA PRO A 284 -44.95 -6.96 -11.07
C PRO A 284 -44.33 -6.66 -12.45
N ASN A 285 -44.04 -5.38 -12.78
CA ASN A 285 -43.34 -4.96 -14.00
C ASN A 285 -41.88 -4.51 -13.76
N ALA A 286 -41.33 -4.67 -12.56
CA ALA A 286 -39.92 -4.37 -12.30
C ALA A 286 -39.00 -5.35 -13.05
N GLU A 287 -38.42 -4.87 -14.16
CA GLU A 287 -37.56 -5.64 -15.06
C GLU A 287 -36.38 -6.32 -14.35
N GLY A 288 -36.40 -7.66 -14.39
CA GLY A 288 -35.23 -8.52 -14.59
C GLY A 288 -34.16 -8.60 -13.49
N ARG A 289 -33.96 -9.80 -12.93
CA ARG A 289 -32.66 -10.14 -12.32
C ARG A 289 -31.59 -10.08 -13.40
N VAL A 290 -30.54 -9.28 -13.19
CA VAL A 290 -29.35 -9.30 -14.05
C VAL A 290 -28.24 -10.02 -13.30
N TRP A 291 -27.87 -11.20 -13.80
CA TRP A 291 -26.74 -11.95 -13.28
C TRP A 291 -25.47 -11.48 -13.96
N LEU A 292 -24.48 -11.03 -13.19
CA LEU A 292 -23.24 -10.51 -13.77
C LEU A 292 -22.53 -11.59 -14.61
N ALA A 293 -22.66 -12.86 -14.21
CA ALA A 293 -22.16 -14.01 -14.94
C ALA A 293 -22.83 -14.21 -16.31
N GLU A 294 -24.15 -14.00 -16.42
CA GLU A 294 -24.87 -14.11 -17.71
C GLU A 294 -24.46 -12.99 -18.65
N VAL A 295 -24.34 -11.76 -18.11
CA VAL A 295 -23.81 -10.62 -18.85
C VAL A 295 -22.38 -10.88 -19.32
N ALA A 296 -21.53 -11.47 -18.47
CA ALA A 296 -20.16 -11.82 -18.85
C ALA A 296 -20.11 -12.83 -20.01
N GLN A 297 -20.99 -13.84 -20.02
CA GLN A 297 -21.11 -14.79 -21.13
C GLN A 297 -21.64 -14.13 -22.41
N GLU A 298 -22.56 -13.18 -22.28
CA GLU A 298 -23.00 -12.36 -23.42
C GLU A 298 -21.83 -11.58 -24.02
N VAL A 299 -21.09 -10.86 -23.17
CA VAL A 299 -19.92 -10.07 -23.57
C VAL A 299 -18.88 -10.95 -24.23
N GLU A 300 -18.56 -12.10 -23.63
CA GLU A 300 -17.61 -13.09 -24.17
C GLU A 300 -17.95 -13.47 -25.62
N ARG A 301 -19.23 -13.77 -25.92
CA ARG A 301 -19.67 -14.09 -27.28
C ARG A 301 -19.56 -12.91 -28.24
N GLU A 302 -20.05 -11.74 -27.83
CA GLU A 302 -20.12 -10.54 -28.68
C GLU A 302 -18.72 -10.03 -29.06
N ILE A 303 -17.80 -10.01 -28.08
CA ILE A 303 -16.43 -9.54 -28.31
C ILE A 303 -15.49 -10.66 -28.80
N GLY A 304 -15.99 -11.89 -28.95
CA GLY A 304 -15.17 -13.06 -29.30
C GLY A 304 -14.02 -13.28 -28.32
N GLY A 305 -14.30 -13.11 -27.03
CA GLY A 305 -13.30 -13.16 -25.97
C GLY A 305 -13.34 -14.45 -25.15
N ARG A 306 -12.70 -14.40 -23.98
CA ARG A 306 -12.77 -15.43 -22.94
C ARG A 306 -12.84 -14.80 -21.55
N ILE A 307 -13.63 -15.35 -20.65
CA ILE A 307 -13.57 -14.98 -19.23
C ILE A 307 -12.20 -15.41 -18.66
N VAL A 308 -11.57 -14.53 -17.88
CA VAL A 308 -10.23 -14.72 -17.31
C VAL A 308 -10.25 -14.65 -15.79
N SER A 309 -9.32 -15.36 -15.14
CA SER A 309 -9.08 -15.21 -13.70
C SER A 309 -8.23 -13.98 -13.39
N ASP A 310 -8.27 -13.50 -12.15
CA ASP A 310 -7.42 -12.38 -11.71
C ASP A 310 -5.92 -12.69 -11.81
N GLU A 311 -5.54 -13.96 -11.64
CA GLU A 311 -4.16 -14.45 -11.79
C GLU A 311 -3.69 -14.34 -13.25
N GLU A 312 -4.53 -14.73 -14.21
CA GLU A 312 -4.25 -14.58 -15.64
C GLU A 312 -4.12 -13.11 -16.03
N VAL A 313 -4.99 -12.25 -15.50
CA VAL A 313 -4.94 -10.80 -15.71
C VAL A 313 -3.61 -10.23 -15.21
N ALA A 314 -3.20 -10.60 -14.00
CA ALA A 314 -1.95 -10.15 -13.40
C ALA A 314 -0.72 -10.62 -14.21
N ALA A 315 -0.72 -11.87 -14.68
CA ALA A 315 0.34 -12.42 -15.51
C ALA A 315 0.48 -11.67 -16.86
N GLN A 316 -0.65 -11.37 -17.51
CA GLN A 316 -0.62 -10.65 -18.80
C GLN A 316 -0.18 -9.19 -18.66
N LYS A 317 -0.59 -8.50 -17.58
CA LYS A 317 -0.18 -7.11 -17.30
C LYS A 317 1.29 -7.01 -16.90
N SER A 318 1.77 -7.91 -16.03
CA SER A 318 3.18 -7.90 -15.59
C SER A 318 4.17 -8.18 -16.73
N GLY A 319 3.82 -9.06 -17.67
CA GLY A 319 4.62 -9.30 -18.87
C GLY A 319 4.74 -8.08 -19.81
N THR A 320 3.86 -7.08 -19.70
CA THR A 320 3.95 -5.83 -20.48
C THR A 320 4.87 -4.82 -19.81
N ILE A 321 4.79 -4.69 -18.47
CA ILE A 321 5.65 -3.79 -17.69
C ILE A 321 7.14 -4.15 -17.84
N SER A 322 7.47 -5.44 -17.92
CA SER A 322 8.85 -5.92 -18.15
C SER A 322 9.39 -5.57 -19.55
N LEU A 323 8.54 -5.54 -20.57
CA LEU A 323 8.94 -5.13 -21.93
C LEU A 323 9.11 -3.60 -22.04
N GLU A 324 8.31 -2.82 -21.31
CA GLU A 324 8.40 -1.35 -21.28
C GLU A 324 9.60 -0.85 -20.46
N THR A 325 9.90 -1.49 -19.34
CA THR A 325 11.11 -1.16 -18.54
C THR A 325 12.42 -1.49 -19.26
N SER A 326 12.39 -2.44 -20.20
CA SER A 326 13.54 -2.77 -21.05
C SER A 326 13.82 -1.72 -22.13
N ASN A 327 12.81 -0.94 -22.54
CA ASN A 327 12.93 0.08 -23.59
C ASN A 327 13.20 1.51 -23.06
N SER A 328 13.26 1.70 -21.74
CA SER A 328 13.50 3.01 -21.11
C SER A 328 14.79 3.08 -20.28
N ALA A 329 15.73 2.15 -20.46
CA ALA A 329 17.03 2.19 -19.78
C ALA A 329 18.06 3.03 -20.57
N CYS A 330 18.27 4.26 -20.10
CA CYS A 330 19.49 5.08 -20.17
C CYS A 330 20.21 5.24 -21.53
N LYS A 331 19.92 6.36 -22.22
CA LYS A 331 20.99 7.12 -22.89
C LYS A 331 21.94 7.64 -21.80
N LYS A 332 23.12 7.03 -21.69
CA LYS A 332 24.23 7.60 -20.91
C LYS A 332 24.57 8.98 -21.47
N ILE A 333 24.45 10.00 -20.64
CA ILE A 333 25.07 11.30 -20.87
C ILE A 333 26.51 11.15 -20.38
N GLU A 334 27.47 11.20 -21.29
CA GLU A 334 28.90 11.23 -20.93
C GLU A 334 29.26 12.64 -20.43
N PRO A 335 30.08 12.78 -19.37
CA PRO A 335 30.51 14.08 -18.89
C PRO A 335 31.58 14.68 -19.81
N GLU A 336 31.29 15.86 -20.38
CA GLU A 336 32.30 16.67 -21.07
C GLU A 336 33.44 17.04 -20.12
N SER A 337 34.65 16.70 -20.55
CA SER A 337 35.89 17.00 -19.84
C SER A 337 36.26 18.47 -20.02
N VAL A 338 36.18 19.22 -18.92
CA VAL A 338 36.74 20.57 -18.81
C VAL A 338 38.26 20.46 -18.85
N LYS A 339 38.90 20.96 -19.92
CA LYS A 339 40.36 21.18 -19.97
C LYS A 339 40.72 22.51 -19.32
N PRO A 340 41.82 22.58 -18.55
CA PRO A 340 42.25 23.81 -17.89
C PRO A 340 42.96 24.76 -18.87
N SER A 341 42.73 26.05 -18.61
CA SER A 341 43.38 27.22 -19.18
C SER A 341 44.89 27.28 -18.86
N GLY A 342 45.69 27.64 -19.85
CA GLY A 342 47.04 28.14 -19.63
C GLY A 342 47.91 28.10 -20.87
N GLU A 343 47.96 29.19 -21.63
CA GLU A 343 49.23 29.83 -22.02
C GLU A 343 48.93 31.13 -22.79
N ALA A 344 49.53 32.21 -22.30
CA ALA A 344 49.55 33.51 -22.92
C ALA A 344 50.65 33.56 -23.98
N GLN A 345 50.35 34.09 -25.16
CA GLN A 345 51.33 34.84 -25.95
C GLN A 345 50.64 35.81 -26.92
N ALA A 346 51.30 36.94 -27.10
CA ALA A 346 50.80 38.20 -27.59
C ALA A 346 50.89 38.35 -29.12
N SER A 347 50.00 39.16 -29.69
CA SER A 347 50.20 40.16 -30.77
C SER A 347 48.81 40.49 -31.35
N ALA A 348 48.28 41.68 -31.07
CA ALA A 348 48.45 42.91 -31.86
C ALA A 348 47.79 42.83 -33.24
N SER A 349 46.58 43.39 -33.38
CA SER A 349 46.29 44.60 -34.18
C SER A 349 44.76 44.81 -34.33
N GLU A 350 44.36 46.10 -34.31
CA GLU A 350 43.33 46.81 -35.12
C GLU A 350 42.11 46.03 -35.64
N GLU A 351 40.89 46.52 -35.73
CA GLU A 351 40.23 47.83 -35.73
C GLU A 351 38.72 47.46 -35.63
N GLY A 352 37.89 48.13 -34.84
CA GLY A 352 36.94 49.10 -35.41
C GLY A 352 35.49 48.60 -35.54
N GLY A 353 34.54 49.37 -35.01
CA GLY A 353 33.11 49.39 -35.39
C GLY A 353 32.16 48.61 -34.44
N LYS A 354 31.35 49.26 -33.59
CA LYS A 354 29.99 49.80 -33.87
C LYS A 354 29.10 48.79 -34.64
N ALA A 355 27.87 48.45 -34.27
CA ALA A 355 26.93 48.91 -33.25
C ALA A 355 25.71 47.93 -33.24
N LYS A 356 24.91 48.00 -32.16
CA LYS A 356 23.43 47.84 -32.07
C LYS A 356 22.74 46.97 -33.14
N PHE A 357 22.02 45.91 -32.79
CA PHE A 357 20.85 45.88 -31.90
C PHE A 357 20.71 44.53 -31.19
#